data_AF-A0A6P6EHV3-F1
#
_entry.id   AF-A0A6P6EHV3-F1
#
_cell.length_a   1.000
_cell.length_b   1.000
_cell.length_c   1.000
_cell.angle_alpha   90.00
_cell.angle_beta   90.00
_cell.angle_gamma   90.00
#
_symmetry.space_group_name_H-M   'P 1'
#
loop_
_entity.id
_entity.type
_entity.pdbx_description
1 polymer ?
#
loop_
_entity_poly.entity_id
_entity_poly.type
_entity_poly.pdbx_seq_one_letter_code
_entity_poly.pdbx_strand_id
1 'polypeptide(L)'
;MPGCTQRAENTDGTKRSGKKMPRTDFRSTGPPVTNSSRRLPVFCVASGPNLKAGEIPQPGFPDDYNLGDIFLGVEYIFQQCKEKEDYYDVLTVTATHGLCHLLGFTHNSETEWQKMYLQEKQVLEELSRRTGAQLQPLSRGLF
;
A
#
# COMPACT_ATOMS: atom_id res chain seq x y z
N MET A 1 40.76 7.13 37.52
CA MET A 1 41.02 5.74 37.06
C MET A 1 40.48 4.82 38.14
N PRO A 2 39.66 3.80 37.81
CA PRO A 2 39.97 2.78 36.83
C PRO A 2 38.96 2.67 35.69
N GLY A 3 39.44 2.21 34.54
CA GLY A 3 38.62 1.72 33.44
C GLY A 3 38.34 0.22 33.57
N CYS A 4 37.35 -0.25 32.83
CA CYS A 4 37.28 -1.63 32.37
C CYS A 4 36.45 -1.69 31.08
N THR A 5 36.86 -2.58 30.20
CA THR A 5 36.58 -2.64 28.76
C THR A 5 35.44 -3.62 28.45
N GLN A 6 34.63 -3.25 27.45
CA GLN A 6 33.78 -4.03 26.52
C GLN A 6 32.94 -5.23 27.01
N ARG A 7 31.64 -5.21 26.65
CA ARG A 7 30.97 -6.39 26.08
C ARG A 7 29.89 -5.98 25.08
N ALA A 8 29.95 -6.55 23.88
CA ALA A 8 28.91 -6.48 22.87
C ALA A 8 27.69 -7.30 23.34
N GLU A 9 26.49 -6.76 23.17
CA GLU A 9 25.26 -7.55 23.17
C GLU A 9 24.58 -7.37 21.81
N ASN A 10 24.59 -8.48 21.05
CA ASN A 10 23.77 -8.72 19.88
C ASN A 10 22.36 -9.15 20.32
N THR A 11 21.43 -9.06 19.37
CA THR A 11 20.04 -9.59 19.36
C THR A 11 19.05 -8.69 20.10
N ASP A 12 17.90 -8.32 19.55
CA ASP A 12 16.93 -9.21 18.93
C ASP A 12 16.07 -8.46 17.89
N GLY A 13 16.00 -9.03 16.70
CA GLY A 13 15.08 -8.61 15.65
C GLY A 13 13.67 -8.95 16.11
N THR A 14 12.92 -7.94 16.54
CA THR A 14 11.52 -8.11 16.90
C THR A 14 10.73 -8.56 15.66
N LYS A 15 10.58 -9.88 15.49
CA LYS A 15 9.58 -10.45 14.60
C LYS A 15 8.23 -9.92 15.06
N ARG A 16 7.57 -9.12 14.22
CA ARG A 16 6.15 -8.80 14.38
C ARG A 16 5.38 -10.12 14.36
N SER A 17 5.04 -10.63 15.53
CA SER A 17 4.05 -11.70 15.66
C SER A 17 2.72 -11.10 15.21
N GLY A 18 2.28 -11.46 14.00
CA GLY A 18 0.99 -11.05 13.45
C GLY A 18 -0.13 -11.49 14.38
N LYS A 19 -0.66 -10.54 15.16
CA LYS A 19 -1.88 -10.77 15.93
C LYS A 19 -3.03 -10.94 14.94
N LYS A 20 -3.50 -12.17 14.75
CA LYS A 20 -4.76 -12.44 14.04
C LYS A 20 -5.88 -11.68 14.76
N MET A 21 -6.55 -10.77 14.05
CA MET A 21 -7.79 -10.17 14.57
C MET A 21 -8.85 -11.27 14.68
N PRO A 22 -9.60 -11.33 15.80
CA PRO A 22 -10.70 -12.25 15.94
C PRO A 22 -11.79 -11.92 14.89
N ARG A 23 -12.29 -12.96 14.21
CA ARG A 23 -13.43 -12.84 13.29
C ARG A 23 -14.68 -12.49 14.10
N THR A 24 -15.08 -11.22 14.11
CA THR A 24 -16.41 -10.82 14.55
C THR A 24 -17.34 -10.90 13.35
N ASP A 25 -18.36 -11.77 13.40
CA ASP A 25 -19.39 -11.88 12.38
C ASP A 25 -20.26 -10.61 12.37
N PHE A 26 -19.80 -9.57 11.68
CA PHE A 26 -20.61 -8.40 11.39
C PHE A 26 -21.51 -8.73 10.20
N ARG A 27 -22.73 -9.19 10.46
CA ARG A 27 -23.75 -9.33 9.42
C ARG A 27 -24.11 -7.94 8.89
N SER A 28 -23.51 -7.56 7.76
CA SER A 28 -23.97 -6.43 6.97
C SER A 28 -25.36 -6.77 6.39
N THR A 29 -26.42 -6.30 7.04
CA THR A 29 -27.80 -6.40 6.55
C THR A 29 -28.12 -5.28 5.55
N GLY A 30 -27.19 -4.98 4.65
CA GLY A 30 -27.39 -4.01 3.57
C GLY A 30 -27.95 -4.68 2.31
N PRO A 31 -28.74 -3.97 1.49
CA PRO A 31 -29.21 -4.50 0.22
C PRO A 31 -28.01 -4.82 -0.70
N PRO A 32 -28.13 -5.84 -1.58
CA PRO A 32 -27.07 -6.15 -2.54
C PRO A 32 -26.88 -4.94 -3.46
N VAL A 33 -25.68 -4.34 -3.40
CA VAL A 33 -25.29 -3.25 -4.30
C VAL A 33 -25.03 -3.87 -5.68
N THR A 34 -25.95 -3.64 -6.62
CA THR A 34 -25.98 -4.26 -7.96
C THR A 34 -25.28 -3.43 -9.05
N ASN A 35 -24.48 -2.42 -8.71
CA ASN A 35 -23.83 -1.62 -9.75
C ASN A 35 -22.52 -2.26 -10.23
N SER A 36 -22.38 -2.35 -11.55
CA SER A 36 -21.21 -2.78 -12.33
C SER A 36 -19.93 -1.93 -12.10
N SER A 37 -19.96 -0.98 -11.18
CA SER A 37 -18.78 -0.33 -10.64
C SER A 37 -17.96 -1.37 -9.86
N ARG A 38 -16.97 -1.96 -10.54
CA ARG A 38 -15.97 -2.88 -10.01
C ARG A 38 -15.75 -2.63 -8.52
N ARG A 39 -16.02 -3.62 -7.65
CA ARG A 39 -15.60 -3.57 -6.24
C ARG A 39 -14.07 -3.52 -6.23
N LEU A 40 -13.52 -2.30 -6.20
CA LEU A 40 -12.08 -2.10 -6.17
C LEU A 40 -11.62 -2.08 -4.70
N PRO A 41 -10.50 -2.73 -4.37
CA PRO A 41 -9.93 -2.67 -3.03
C PRO A 41 -9.48 -1.25 -2.64
N VAL A 42 -9.22 -0.40 -3.64
CA VAL A 42 -8.79 0.99 -3.49
C VAL A 42 -9.48 1.88 -4.52
N PHE A 43 -9.89 3.07 -4.08
CA PHE A 43 -10.38 4.14 -4.93
C PHE A 43 -9.64 5.43 -4.60
N CYS A 44 -9.09 6.11 -5.60
CA CYS A 44 -8.27 7.32 -5.42
C CYS A 44 -8.92 8.51 -6.10
N VAL A 45 -8.92 9.65 -5.42
CA VAL A 45 -9.40 10.93 -5.94
C VAL A 45 -8.23 11.90 -5.91
N ALA A 46 -7.68 12.25 -7.07
CA ALA A 46 -6.58 13.21 -7.14
C ALA A 46 -7.07 14.64 -6.88
N SER A 47 -6.30 15.41 -6.11
CA SER A 47 -6.47 16.85 -5.96
C SER A 47 -5.45 17.57 -6.83
N GLY A 48 -5.89 18.50 -7.69
CA GLY A 48 -5.00 19.30 -8.54
C GLY A 48 -4.84 18.81 -10.01
N PRO A 49 -3.90 19.40 -10.77
CA PRO A 49 -3.69 19.07 -12.19
C PRO A 49 -3.18 17.64 -12.37
N ASN A 50 -3.47 17.04 -13.52
CA ASN A 50 -3.15 15.66 -13.84
C ASN A 50 -1.62 15.44 -13.86
N LEU A 51 -1.09 14.87 -12.77
CA LEU A 51 0.33 14.54 -12.66
C LEU A 51 0.69 13.45 -13.66
N LYS A 52 1.84 13.60 -14.34
CA LYS A 52 2.37 12.54 -15.19
C LYS A 52 3.27 11.64 -14.37
N ALA A 53 3.18 10.33 -14.63
CA ALA A 53 4.03 9.33 -14.02
C ALA A 53 5.52 9.72 -14.02
N GLY A 54 6.11 9.84 -12.84
CA GLY A 54 7.53 10.18 -12.64
C GLY A 54 7.84 11.66 -12.55
N GLU A 55 6.87 12.55 -12.75
CA GLU A 55 7.04 13.98 -12.47
C GLU A 55 6.82 14.25 -10.98
N ILE A 56 7.76 14.95 -10.35
CA ILE A 56 7.60 15.43 -8.98
C ILE A 56 6.77 16.71 -9.05
N PRO A 57 5.64 16.81 -8.33
CA PRO A 57 4.87 18.04 -8.26
C PRO A 57 5.78 19.22 -7.86
N GLN A 58 5.68 20.33 -8.58
CA GLN A 58 6.33 21.59 -8.20
C GLN A 58 5.28 22.55 -7.63
N PRO A 59 5.07 22.54 -6.32
CA PRO A 59 4.03 23.34 -5.70
C PRO A 59 4.39 24.82 -5.73
N GLY A 60 3.49 25.65 -6.26
CA GLY A 60 3.61 27.10 -6.24
C GLY A 60 3.06 27.71 -4.95
N PHE A 61 2.16 26.99 -4.27
CA PHE A 61 1.53 27.37 -3.01
C PHE A 61 1.23 26.12 -2.14
N PRO A 62 0.96 26.27 -0.83
CA PRO A 62 0.82 25.14 0.10
C PRO A 62 -0.24 24.10 -0.29
N ASP A 63 -1.33 24.50 -0.94
CA ASP A 63 -2.41 23.56 -1.32
C ASP A 63 -2.00 22.61 -2.46
N ASP A 64 -0.97 22.94 -3.25
CA ASP A 64 -0.45 22.09 -4.33
C ASP A 64 0.26 20.83 -3.79
N TYR A 65 0.57 20.77 -2.49
CA TYR A 65 1.09 19.56 -1.85
C TYR A 65 0.01 18.51 -1.60
N ASN A 66 -1.27 18.86 -1.70
CA ASN A 66 -2.35 17.91 -1.54
C ASN A 66 -2.50 17.08 -2.83
N LEU A 67 -2.02 15.84 -2.80
CA LEU A 67 -2.15 14.89 -3.91
C LEU A 67 -3.58 14.36 -4.05
N GLY A 68 -4.40 14.46 -3.01
CA GLY A 68 -5.76 13.97 -2.94
C GLY A 68 -5.96 12.82 -1.95
N ASP A 69 -7.07 12.12 -2.11
CA ASP A 69 -7.60 11.16 -1.15
C ASP A 69 -7.48 9.71 -1.64
N ILE A 70 -7.21 8.80 -0.70
CA ILE A 70 -7.25 7.35 -0.91
C ILE A 70 -8.34 6.76 -0.03
N PHE A 71 -9.33 6.14 -0.64
CA PHE A 71 -10.40 5.41 0.02
C PHE A 71 -10.10 3.90 -0.06
N LEU A 72 -10.01 3.24 1.10
CA LEU A 72 -9.70 1.82 1.21
C LEU A 72 -10.94 1.04 1.66
N GLY A 73 -11.36 0.09 0.84
CA GLY A 73 -12.44 -0.83 1.17
C GLY A 73 -11.97 -1.91 2.14
N VAL A 74 -11.73 -1.56 3.41
CA VAL A 74 -11.07 -2.45 4.40
C VAL A 74 -11.73 -3.81 4.57
N GLU A 75 -13.07 -3.88 4.51
CA GLU A 75 -13.82 -5.14 4.54
C GLU A 75 -13.55 -5.99 3.29
N TYR A 76 -13.53 -5.34 2.12
CA TYR A 76 -13.24 -6.02 0.86
C TYR A 76 -11.79 -6.53 0.83
N ILE A 77 -10.82 -5.70 1.26
CA ILE A 77 -9.41 -6.09 1.39
C ILE A 77 -9.29 -7.32 2.31
N PHE A 78 -9.97 -7.31 3.45
CA PHE A 78 -9.96 -8.44 4.39
C PHE A 78 -10.53 -9.72 3.75
N GLN A 79 -11.61 -9.62 2.98
CA GLN A 79 -12.19 -10.78 2.27
C GLN A 79 -11.28 -11.35 1.18
N GLN A 80 -10.46 -10.50 0.54
CA GLN A 80 -9.51 -10.92 -0.50
C GLN A 80 -8.20 -11.47 0.06
N CYS A 81 -7.88 -11.19 1.33
CA CYS A 81 -6.69 -11.73 1.99
C CYS A 81 -6.74 -13.26 2.00
N LYS A 82 -5.71 -13.90 1.45
CA LYS A 82 -5.57 -15.36 1.52
C LYS A 82 -5.20 -15.76 2.94
N GLU A 83 -5.48 -17.01 3.32
CA GLU A 83 -5.22 -17.53 4.67
C GLU A 83 -3.76 -17.39 5.17
N LYS A 84 -2.81 -17.24 4.25
CA LYS A 84 -1.38 -17.10 4.52
C LYS A 84 -0.86 -15.66 4.43
N GLU A 85 -1.69 -14.72 3.98
CA GLU A 85 -1.31 -13.32 3.85
C GLU A 85 -1.62 -12.57 5.15
N ASP A 86 -0.73 -11.66 5.54
CA ASP A 86 -0.99 -10.76 6.66
C ASP A 86 -1.88 -9.61 6.18
N TYR A 87 -2.96 -9.34 6.91
CA TYR A 87 -3.92 -8.31 6.54
C TYR A 87 -3.29 -6.92 6.45
N TYR A 88 -2.37 -6.58 7.35
CA TYR A 88 -1.70 -5.28 7.34
C TYR A 88 -0.71 -5.17 6.19
N ASP A 89 -0.08 -6.27 5.77
CA ASP A 89 0.74 -6.30 4.57
C ASP A 89 -0.11 -6.05 3.31
N VAL A 90 -1.26 -6.71 3.18
CA VAL A 90 -2.19 -6.47 2.06
C VAL A 90 -2.72 -5.03 2.06
N LEU A 91 -3.07 -4.50 3.23
CA LEU A 91 -3.51 -3.12 3.39
C LEU A 91 -2.41 -2.13 2.98
N THR A 92 -1.16 -2.40 3.39
CA THR A 92 0.01 -1.58 3.06
C THR A 92 0.25 -1.57 1.55
N VAL A 93 0.25 -2.74 0.91
CA VAL A 93 0.38 -2.88 -0.55
C VAL A 93 -0.73 -2.12 -1.27
N THR A 94 -1.97 -2.25 -0.81
CA THR A 94 -3.14 -1.58 -1.41
C THR A 94 -3.03 -0.05 -1.28
N ALA A 95 -2.56 0.46 -0.14
CA ALA A 95 -2.33 1.88 0.06
C ALA A 95 -1.18 2.41 -0.83
N THR A 96 -0.08 1.66 -0.95
CA THR A 96 1.03 2.00 -1.86
C THR A 96 0.56 2.05 -3.32
N HIS A 97 -0.30 1.13 -3.73
CA HIS A 97 -0.91 1.14 -5.05
C HIS A 97 -1.72 2.41 -5.30
N GLY A 98 -2.55 2.80 -4.32
CA GLY A 98 -3.33 4.04 -4.40
C GLY A 98 -2.45 5.29 -4.48
N LEU A 99 -1.35 5.32 -3.73
CA LEU A 99 -0.39 6.43 -3.80
C LEU A 99 0.26 6.53 -5.19
N CYS A 100 0.56 5.39 -5.84
CA CYS A 100 1.06 5.40 -7.21
C CYS A 100 0.05 6.06 -8.17
N HIS A 101 -1.25 5.79 -8.01
CA HIS A 101 -2.29 6.47 -8.78
C HIS A 101 -2.34 7.98 -8.53
N LEU A 102 -2.20 8.42 -7.28
CA LEU A 102 -2.14 9.85 -6.97
C LEU A 102 -0.91 10.53 -7.57
N LEU A 103 0.20 9.80 -7.76
CA LEU A 103 1.40 10.28 -8.45
C LEU A 103 1.34 10.19 -9.99
N GLY A 104 0.16 9.88 -10.55
CA GLY A 104 -0.04 9.86 -12.00
C GLY A 104 0.36 8.55 -12.69
N PHE A 105 0.67 7.49 -11.94
CA PHE A 105 0.91 6.17 -12.52
C PHE A 105 -0.42 5.47 -12.81
N THR A 106 -0.52 4.89 -14.01
CA THR A 106 -1.69 4.15 -14.47
C THR A 106 -1.26 2.77 -14.98
N HIS A 107 -2.24 1.90 -15.24
CA HIS A 107 -2.01 0.57 -15.80
C HIS A 107 -3.02 0.25 -16.92
N ASN A 108 -3.39 1.25 -17.74
CA ASN A 108 -4.39 1.08 -18.81
C ASN A 108 -3.80 0.43 -20.07
N SER A 109 -2.47 0.41 -20.18
CA SER A 109 -1.70 -0.29 -21.21
C SER A 109 -0.50 -1.00 -20.58
N GLU A 110 0.13 -1.94 -21.31
CA GLU A 110 1.30 -2.67 -20.83
C GLU A 110 2.48 -1.74 -20.49
N THR A 111 2.70 -0.69 -21.29
CA THR A 111 3.82 0.25 -21.06
C THR A 111 3.59 1.15 -19.85
N GLU A 112 2.35 1.57 -19.61
CA GLU A 112 1.97 2.29 -18.38
C GLU A 112 2.06 1.37 -17.16
N TRP A 113 1.53 0.15 -17.27
CA TRP A 113 1.60 -0.86 -16.24
C TRP A 113 3.04 -1.17 -15.83
N GLN A 114 3.97 -1.33 -16.78
CA GLN A 114 5.38 -1.58 -16.47
C GLN A 114 5.98 -0.45 -15.61
N LYS A 115 5.66 0.81 -15.92
CA LYS A 115 6.11 1.96 -15.11
C LYS A 115 5.53 1.92 -13.71
N MET A 116 4.22 1.65 -13.59
CA MET A 116 3.54 1.56 -12.30
C MET A 116 4.08 0.39 -11.46
N TYR A 117 4.27 -0.78 -12.06
CA TYR A 117 4.81 -1.97 -11.40
C TYR A 117 6.22 -1.72 -10.87
N LEU A 118 7.10 -1.10 -11.66
CA LEU A 118 8.45 -0.77 -11.21
C LEU A 118 8.43 0.22 -10.05
N GLN A 119 7.58 1.25 -10.11
CA GLN A 119 7.47 2.22 -9.03
C GLN A 119 6.91 1.60 -7.75
N GLU A 120 5.81 0.84 -7.86
CA GLU A 120 5.20 0.13 -6.74
C GLU A 120 6.20 -0.83 -6.09
N LYS A 121 6.94 -1.59 -6.92
CA LYS A 121 7.99 -2.50 -6.45
C LYS A 121 9.10 -1.77 -5.70
N GLN A 122 9.62 -0.67 -6.23
CA GLN A 122 10.68 0.11 -5.57
C GLN A 122 10.25 0.60 -4.17
N VAL A 123 9.04 1.13 -4.05
CA VAL A 123 8.50 1.61 -2.77
C VAL A 123 8.31 0.45 -1.79
N LEU A 124 7.76 -0.68 -2.25
CA LEU A 124 7.53 -1.84 -1.40
C LEU A 124 8.84 -2.53 -0.97
N GLU A 125 9.88 -2.55 -1.81
CA GLU A 125 11.20 -3.06 -1.45
C GLU A 125 11.83 -2.20 -0.34
N GLU A 126 11.70 -0.88 -0.43
CA GLU A 126 12.18 0.03 0.61
C GLU A 126 11.42 -0.14 1.93
N LEU A 127 10.09 -0.28 1.87
CA LEU A 127 9.27 -0.57 3.04
C LEU A 127 9.61 -1.92 3.66
N SER A 128 9.79 -2.95 2.84
CA SER A 128 10.19 -4.29 3.27
C SER A 128 11.54 -4.26 3.98
N ARG A 129 12.51 -3.50 3.44
CA ARG A 129 13.84 -3.30 4.05
C ARG A 129 13.74 -2.66 5.44
N ARG A 130 12.85 -1.70 5.65
CA ARG A 130 12.67 -1.01 6.94
C ARG A 130 11.85 -1.78 7.96
N THR A 131 10.89 -2.59 7.52
CA THR A 131 9.90 -3.23 8.39
C THR A 131 10.14 -4.74 8.58
N GLY A 132 10.93 -5.36 7.71
CA GLY A 132 11.11 -6.81 7.65
C GLY A 132 9.91 -7.56 7.05
N ALA A 133 8.90 -6.85 6.54
CA ALA A 133 7.75 -7.45 5.87
C ALA A 133 8.15 -8.00 4.49
N GLN A 134 7.37 -8.96 3.97
CA GLN A 134 7.53 -9.48 2.61
C GLN A 134 6.39 -8.97 1.73
N LEU A 135 6.54 -7.74 1.25
CA LEU A 135 5.52 -7.08 0.46
C LEU A 135 5.73 -7.37 -1.04
N GLN A 136 4.64 -7.58 -1.77
CA GLN A 136 4.67 -7.81 -3.23
C GLN A 136 3.73 -6.83 -3.93
N PRO A 137 4.10 -6.31 -5.12
CA PRO A 137 3.26 -5.36 -5.86
C PRO A 137 1.86 -5.90 -6.15
N LEU A 138 0.83 -5.08 -5.96
CA LEU A 138 -0.55 -5.43 -6.32
C LEU A 138 -0.70 -5.57 -7.83
N SER A 139 0.08 -4.79 -8.59
CA SER A 139 0.07 -4.80 -10.05
C SER A 139 0.73 -6.04 -10.67
N ARG A 140 1.29 -6.96 -9.88
CA ARG A 140 2.01 -8.13 -10.39
C ARG A 140 1.10 -9.04 -11.24
N GLY A 141 1.53 -9.32 -12.47
CA GLY A 141 0.87 -10.27 -13.37
C GLY A 141 -0.46 -9.77 -13.97
N LEU A 142 -0.63 -8.45 -14.08
CA LEU A 142 -1.76 -7.83 -14.77
C LEU A 142 -1.69 -7.97 -16.30
N PHE A 143 -0.47 -8.09 -16.85
CA PHE A 143 -0.16 -8.32 -18.26
C PHE A 143 0.80 -9.50 -18.39
#